data_AF-A0A9D6PP74-F1
#
_entry.id   AF-A0A9D6PP74-F1
#
_cell.length_a   1.000
_cell.length_b   1.000
_cell.length_c   1.000
_cell.angle_alpha   90.00
_cell.angle_beta   90.00
_cell.angle_gamma   90.00
#
_symmetry.space_group_name_H-M   'P 1'
#
loop_
_entity.id
_entity.type
_entity.pdbx_description
1 polymer ?
#
loop_
_entity_poly.entity_id
_entity_poly.type
_entity_poly.pdbx_seq_one_letter_code
_entity_poly.pdbx_strand_id
1 'polypeptide(L)'
;MKRTSRKLRHHNLPKGLVGIMSAVALFSLLLTSGIPTVDAAIFVVDITADTVDSSPGDGVCADSAGNCSLRAAIIEANAFAGADVITLPAGTYSLTIAGTGEDATLTGDLDITGDLTINGAGVAVTHIDGGSLDRVLDIQSGATVQVNGVSIQKGDPASNAGGILNQGALTLTKSAVVDNTGLNFGGGIGNLGTLTLIDSTVSHNETNGLNLSGGGGGVFNQGMMTLMGSTFNDNMTLGRGGAIYNLDQTLDVTNSTISGNIALNGGGLFNRFGTIGITHGTVAGNTATDNGGGIWNFGGTLSVANTIVSGNMAATAATNCAGTITSLDYNVDSGTSCAFAGTGDLNSTDPLLGSLTNNSGPTETHALTSGSPAVDAVVLANCSVSTDQRGVPRPMGPACDIGAFERVVPDACNTMIFDTILVGTAGNDLINGANGRDLIFGLGGNDRLNGSNDQDCLVGGDGNDRLNGSNGDDVLDGGSGTDTLNGSNGNDTALGGPGNDVLSGSNGNDLMDGNEGDDRLSGGNGNDTLTGGADTDTLTGGLGIDTCDGETEISCEL
;
A
#
# COMPACT_ATOMS: atom_id res chain seq x y z
N MET A 1 25.59 43.59 -63.29
CA MET A 1 24.20 43.37 -63.76
C MET A 1 24.14 42.09 -64.58
N LYS A 2 22.95 41.47 -64.67
CA LYS A 2 22.57 40.30 -65.51
C LYS A 2 23.24 38.94 -65.19
N ARG A 3 22.36 37.94 -64.98
CA ARG A 3 22.63 36.50 -64.79
C ARG A 3 22.93 35.82 -66.14
N THR A 4 23.67 34.71 -66.11
CA THR A 4 23.22 33.44 -66.76
C THR A 4 24.08 32.24 -66.33
N SER A 5 23.42 31.17 -65.88
CA SER A 5 23.94 29.79 -65.87
C SER A 5 22.82 28.85 -66.33
N ARG A 6 23.15 27.72 -66.99
CA ARG A 6 22.18 26.92 -67.75
C ARG A 6 22.41 25.40 -67.54
N LYS A 7 21.29 24.66 -67.41
CA LYS A 7 21.12 23.19 -67.43
C LYS A 7 22.02 22.46 -68.46
N LEU A 8 22.30 21.14 -68.41
CA LEU A 8 21.58 19.92 -67.94
C LEU A 8 22.68 18.87 -67.52
N ARG A 9 22.49 17.70 -66.90
CA ARG A 9 21.42 16.67 -66.84
C ARG A 9 21.35 15.95 -65.46
N HIS A 10 20.46 14.95 -65.36
CA HIS A 10 20.32 14.01 -64.23
C HIS A 10 21.09 12.69 -64.44
N HIS A 11 21.33 11.97 -63.33
CA HIS A 11 21.21 10.51 -63.25
C HIS A 11 20.41 10.13 -61.98
N ASN A 12 19.93 8.89 -61.90
CA ASN A 12 18.74 8.55 -61.10
C ASN A 12 19.06 8.04 -59.69
N LEU A 13 18.16 8.36 -58.75
CA LEU A 13 18.03 7.67 -57.46
C LEU A 13 16.99 6.53 -57.58
N PRO A 14 17.29 5.30 -57.13
CA PRO A 14 16.25 4.36 -56.70
C PRO A 14 15.71 4.76 -55.32
N LYS A 15 14.47 4.36 -55.01
CA LYS A 15 13.84 4.54 -53.69
C LYS A 15 13.74 3.21 -52.95
N GLY A 16 13.87 3.27 -51.63
CA GLY A 16 13.21 2.34 -50.71
C GLY A 16 13.97 1.06 -50.37
N LEU A 17 14.37 0.96 -49.10
CA LEU A 17 13.64 0.08 -48.18
C LEU A 17 13.68 0.68 -46.78
N VAL A 18 12.54 0.78 -46.10
CA VAL A 18 12.49 1.08 -44.65
C VAL A 18 12.42 -0.27 -43.94
N GLY A 19 13.50 -0.65 -43.28
CA GLY A 19 13.57 -1.84 -42.44
C GLY A 19 13.67 -1.43 -40.98
N ILE A 20 12.76 -1.94 -40.16
CA ILE A 20 12.79 -1.73 -38.70
C ILE A 20 13.95 -2.55 -38.12
N MET A 21 14.78 -1.94 -37.28
CA MET A 21 15.68 -2.66 -36.37
C MET A 21 15.49 -2.17 -34.95
N SER A 22 15.50 -3.14 -34.03
CA SER A 22 15.05 -2.99 -32.64
C SER A 22 15.89 -2.01 -31.81
N ALA A 23 15.24 -1.31 -30.88
CA ALA A 23 15.86 -0.37 -29.94
C ALA A 23 16.56 -1.06 -28.75
N VAL A 24 17.20 -2.20 -28.97
CA VAL A 24 17.85 -3.06 -27.94
C VAL A 24 19.40 -2.99 -28.06
N ALA A 25 19.91 -1.85 -28.52
CA ALA A 25 21.34 -1.66 -28.82
C ALA A 25 21.89 -0.27 -28.43
N LEU A 26 21.32 0.38 -27.40
CA LEU A 26 21.77 1.69 -26.91
C LEU A 26 22.12 1.70 -25.42
N PHE A 27 22.63 0.58 -24.88
CA PHE A 27 22.97 0.42 -23.46
C PHE A 27 24.39 -0.13 -23.24
N SER A 28 25.40 0.40 -23.95
CA SER A 28 26.82 0.01 -23.80
C SER A 28 27.84 1.03 -24.37
N LEU A 29 27.74 2.33 -24.06
CA LEU A 29 28.88 3.25 -24.28
C LEU A 29 28.85 4.56 -23.45
N LEU A 30 28.91 4.46 -22.11
CA LEU A 30 29.03 5.64 -21.23
C LEU A 30 29.82 5.36 -19.93
N LEU A 31 30.99 4.71 -20.04
CA LEU A 31 31.98 4.57 -18.95
C LEU A 31 33.38 5.06 -19.36
N THR A 32 33.53 6.37 -19.60
CA THR A 32 34.84 7.05 -19.65
C THR A 32 34.83 8.45 -19.02
N SER A 33 34.20 8.58 -17.85
CA SER A 33 34.46 9.69 -16.92
C SER A 33 35.03 9.09 -15.64
N GLY A 34 36.28 9.41 -15.32
CA GLY A 34 37.03 8.83 -14.19
C GLY A 34 36.60 9.33 -12.81
N ILE A 35 35.30 9.28 -12.54
CA ILE A 35 34.78 9.21 -11.17
C ILE A 35 35.10 7.78 -10.71
N PRO A 36 35.81 7.57 -9.59
CA PRO A 36 35.87 6.25 -8.99
C PRO A 36 34.44 5.90 -8.54
N THR A 37 33.85 4.86 -9.14
CA THR A 37 32.76 4.14 -8.49
C THR A 37 33.35 3.54 -7.22
N VAL A 38 33.04 4.14 -6.08
CA VAL A 38 33.45 3.57 -4.79
C VAL A 38 32.62 2.31 -4.61
N ASP A 39 33.30 1.19 -4.35
CA ASP A 39 32.70 -0.13 -4.40
C ASP A 39 31.87 -0.34 -3.13
N ALA A 40 30.58 -0.63 -3.29
CA ALA A 40 29.65 -0.69 -2.16
C ALA A 40 29.95 -1.93 -1.29
N ALA A 41 30.14 -1.72 0.00
CA ALA A 41 30.33 -2.81 0.95
C ALA A 41 29.02 -3.59 1.16
N ILE A 42 29.14 -4.90 1.39
CA ILE A 42 28.02 -5.79 1.68
C ILE A 42 28.30 -6.53 2.98
N PHE A 43 27.48 -6.27 4.00
CA PHE A 43 27.54 -6.91 5.30
C PHE A 43 26.33 -7.83 5.48
N VAL A 44 26.54 -8.96 6.15
CA VAL A 44 25.49 -9.92 6.50
C VAL A 44 25.55 -10.14 8.00
N VAL A 45 24.50 -9.74 8.70
CA VAL A 45 24.41 -9.88 10.15
C VAL A 45 24.15 -11.36 10.48
N ASP A 46 24.93 -11.94 11.38
CA ASP A 46 24.83 -13.36 11.78
C ASP A 46 24.43 -13.56 13.25
N ILE A 47 24.47 -12.51 14.07
CA ILE A 47 24.00 -12.50 15.46
C ILE A 47 22.99 -11.39 15.74
N THR A 48 22.00 -11.68 16.60
CA THR A 48 21.00 -10.71 17.07
C THR A 48 21.44 -9.92 18.30
N ALA A 49 22.63 -10.20 18.86
CA ALA A 49 23.14 -9.52 20.04
C ALA A 49 23.76 -8.17 19.67
N ASP A 50 23.44 -7.13 20.45
CA ASP A 50 24.06 -5.81 20.33
C ASP A 50 25.51 -5.85 20.82
N THR A 51 26.45 -5.99 19.89
CA THR A 51 27.90 -5.95 20.12
C THR A 51 28.56 -4.93 19.17
N VAL A 52 29.70 -4.38 19.56
CA VAL A 52 30.46 -3.41 18.74
C VAL A 52 31.55 -4.10 17.92
N ASP A 53 31.91 -3.50 16.80
CA ASP A 53 33.06 -3.95 16.01
C ASP A 53 34.38 -3.84 16.81
N SER A 54 35.29 -4.79 16.58
CA SER A 54 36.58 -4.84 17.24
C SER A 54 37.68 -3.99 16.59
N SER A 55 37.54 -3.68 15.29
CA SER A 55 38.54 -2.97 14.47
C SER A 55 37.92 -1.96 13.47
N PRO A 56 37.10 -0.97 13.90
CA PRO A 56 36.32 -0.10 13.01
C PRO A 56 37.05 0.47 11.79
N GLY A 57 36.48 0.23 10.61
CA GLY A 57 36.94 0.68 9.29
C GLY A 57 37.98 -0.22 8.62
N ASP A 58 38.02 -1.52 8.95
CA ASP A 58 38.91 -2.50 8.29
C ASP A 58 38.25 -3.29 7.14
N GLY A 59 36.91 -3.24 7.05
CA GLY A 59 36.12 -3.91 6.02
C GLY A 59 35.52 -5.24 6.45
N VAL A 60 35.66 -5.63 7.71
CA VAL A 60 35.20 -6.92 8.25
C VAL A 60 34.39 -6.71 9.52
N CYS A 61 33.07 -6.64 9.38
CA CYS A 61 32.11 -6.64 10.50
C CYS A 61 32.38 -7.83 11.44
N ALA A 62 33.05 -7.59 12.57
CA ALA A 62 33.54 -8.62 13.47
C ALA A 62 33.74 -8.10 14.91
N ASP A 63 32.90 -8.59 15.82
CA ASP A 63 33.12 -8.46 17.26
C ASP A 63 34.33 -9.28 17.76
N SER A 64 34.64 -9.16 19.05
CA SER A 64 35.79 -9.86 19.65
C SER A 64 35.75 -11.41 19.61
N ALA A 65 34.62 -12.00 19.21
CA ALA A 65 34.47 -13.44 18.97
C ALA A 65 34.33 -13.80 17.48
N GLY A 66 34.32 -12.81 16.58
CA GLY A 66 34.31 -12.97 15.12
C GLY A 66 32.91 -13.03 14.50
N ASN A 67 31.89 -12.49 15.17
CA ASN A 67 30.50 -12.45 14.69
C ASN A 67 30.14 -11.04 14.21
N CYS A 68 29.20 -10.93 13.27
CA CYS A 68 28.69 -9.67 12.75
C CYS A 68 27.33 -9.33 13.36
N SER A 69 27.30 -8.31 14.23
CA SER A 69 26.06 -7.71 14.75
C SER A 69 25.56 -6.60 13.82
N LEU A 70 24.31 -6.16 14.04
CA LEU A 70 23.77 -4.99 13.33
C LEU A 70 24.56 -3.71 13.62
N ARG A 71 24.96 -3.47 14.88
CA ARG A 71 25.73 -2.27 15.25
C ARG A 71 27.14 -2.31 14.63
N ALA A 72 27.81 -3.47 14.63
CA ALA A 72 29.09 -3.64 13.96
C ALA A 72 28.99 -3.41 12.44
N ALA A 73 27.93 -3.92 11.79
CA ALA A 73 27.71 -3.71 10.36
C ALA A 73 27.48 -2.23 9.99
N ILE A 74 26.78 -1.48 10.86
CA ILE A 74 26.57 -0.04 10.69
C ILE A 74 27.85 0.76 10.97
N ILE A 75 28.64 0.38 11.99
CA ILE A 75 29.95 0.97 12.27
C ILE A 75 30.89 0.83 11.05
N GLU A 76 30.93 -0.34 10.41
CA GLU A 76 31.71 -0.53 9.19
C GLU A 76 31.16 0.29 8.02
N ALA A 77 29.85 0.21 7.71
CA ALA A 77 29.25 0.99 6.62
C ALA A 77 29.49 2.52 6.77
N ASN A 78 29.46 3.04 7.99
CA ASN A 78 29.77 4.45 8.27
C ASN A 78 31.26 4.82 8.05
N ALA A 79 32.17 3.84 8.05
CA ALA A 79 33.59 4.06 7.79
C ALA A 79 33.96 3.99 6.29
N PHE A 80 33.11 3.39 5.46
CA PHE A 80 33.28 3.34 4.01
C PHE A 80 32.58 4.51 3.31
N ALA A 81 32.76 4.58 1.99
CA ALA A 81 32.06 5.50 1.12
C ALA A 81 31.54 4.69 -0.06
N GLY A 82 30.25 4.82 -0.34
CA GLY A 82 29.50 3.90 -1.16
C GLY A 82 28.03 3.97 -0.77
N ALA A 83 27.16 3.28 -1.51
CA ALA A 83 25.79 3.05 -1.11
C ALA A 83 25.71 1.61 -0.57
N ASP A 84 26.15 1.44 0.67
CA ASP A 84 26.47 0.14 1.24
C ASP A 84 25.20 -0.66 1.59
N VAL A 85 25.33 -1.97 1.78
CA VAL A 85 24.19 -2.87 1.99
C VAL A 85 24.40 -3.75 3.20
N ILE A 86 23.47 -3.71 4.16
CA ILE A 86 23.40 -4.64 5.29
C ILE A 86 22.18 -5.55 5.12
N THR A 87 22.42 -6.86 5.17
CA THR A 87 21.36 -7.88 5.14
C THR A 87 21.07 -8.38 6.55
N LEU A 88 19.81 -8.29 6.98
CA LEU A 88 19.32 -8.76 8.29
C LEU A 88 18.44 -10.00 8.09
N PRO A 89 18.90 -11.19 8.51
CA PRO A 89 18.03 -12.36 8.65
C PRO A 89 16.82 -12.11 9.57
N ALA A 90 15.88 -13.05 9.57
CA ALA A 90 14.81 -13.10 10.56
C ALA A 90 15.39 -13.16 11.99
N GLY A 91 14.89 -12.29 12.87
CA GLY A 91 15.39 -12.10 14.23
C GLY A 91 14.90 -10.80 14.87
N THR A 92 15.21 -10.62 16.15
CA THR A 92 14.98 -9.40 16.91
C THR A 92 16.32 -8.85 17.39
N TYR A 93 16.77 -7.78 16.75
CA TYR A 93 18.04 -7.11 17.01
C TYR A 93 17.79 -6.05 18.09
N SER A 94 17.74 -6.51 19.35
CA SER A 94 17.50 -5.64 20.50
C SER A 94 18.75 -4.87 20.90
N LEU A 95 18.67 -3.54 20.94
CA LEU A 95 19.70 -2.68 21.50
C LEU A 95 19.80 -2.93 23.01
N THR A 96 21.03 -3.03 23.52
CA THR A 96 21.31 -3.26 24.95
C THR A 96 22.45 -2.41 25.48
N ILE A 97 23.24 -1.80 24.60
CA ILE A 97 24.32 -0.87 24.95
C ILE A 97 23.74 0.55 25.03
N ALA A 98 23.12 0.89 26.16
CA ALA A 98 22.50 2.21 26.37
C ALA A 98 23.49 3.38 26.20
N GLY A 99 23.05 4.44 25.51
CA GLY A 99 23.78 5.70 25.31
C GLY A 99 23.34 6.79 26.28
N THR A 100 23.55 8.05 25.90
CA THR A 100 23.03 9.22 26.60
C THR A 100 22.71 10.38 25.64
N GLY A 101 21.60 10.26 24.91
CA GLY A 101 21.10 11.29 24.00
C GLY A 101 21.65 11.09 22.58
N GLU A 102 21.96 12.17 21.88
CA GLU A 102 22.51 12.10 20.52
C GLU A 102 24.04 11.83 20.56
N ASP A 103 24.48 10.69 21.12
CA ASP A 103 25.90 10.34 21.30
C ASP A 103 26.51 9.56 20.12
N ALA A 104 26.66 10.27 18.99
CA ALA A 104 27.25 9.89 17.69
C ALA A 104 28.47 8.91 17.69
N THR A 105 28.30 7.66 18.12
CA THR A 105 29.41 6.81 18.62
C THR A 105 29.19 5.27 18.54
N LEU A 106 29.34 4.54 19.64
CA LEU A 106 29.38 3.07 19.77
C LEU A 106 28.33 2.55 20.76
N THR A 107 27.47 3.44 21.24
CA THR A 107 26.48 3.29 22.32
C THR A 107 25.19 3.97 21.89
N GLY A 108 24.07 3.66 22.53
CA GLY A 108 22.78 4.31 22.28
C GLY A 108 22.04 3.75 21.08
N ASP A 109 21.44 4.63 20.29
CA ASP A 109 20.77 4.30 19.03
C ASP A 109 21.77 3.91 17.94
N LEU A 110 21.28 3.69 16.71
CA LEU A 110 22.11 3.33 15.57
C LEU A 110 22.30 4.55 14.65
N ASP A 111 23.39 5.29 14.89
CA ASP A 111 23.88 6.34 14.00
C ASP A 111 24.12 5.82 12.59
N ILE A 112 23.55 6.49 11.58
CA ILE A 112 23.87 6.22 10.17
C ILE A 112 24.32 7.52 9.51
N THR A 113 25.61 7.56 9.14
CA THR A 113 26.29 8.72 8.50
C THR A 113 26.60 8.52 7.02
N GLY A 114 26.63 7.28 6.53
CA GLY A 114 26.85 6.93 5.12
C GLY A 114 25.56 6.73 4.32
N ASP A 115 25.67 6.61 3.00
CA ASP A 115 24.56 6.11 2.18
C ASP A 115 24.41 4.59 2.42
N LEU A 116 23.23 4.13 2.83
CA LEU A 116 23.05 2.77 3.38
C LEU A 116 21.70 2.14 2.99
N THR A 117 21.71 0.86 2.66
CA THR A 117 20.52 0.04 2.42
C THR A 117 20.44 -1.10 3.44
N ILE A 118 19.39 -1.09 4.25
CA ILE A 118 19.08 -2.12 5.27
C ILE A 118 17.97 -3.01 4.72
N ASN A 119 18.28 -4.28 4.44
CA ASN A 119 17.34 -5.26 3.89
C ASN A 119 17.00 -6.34 4.93
N GLY A 120 15.77 -6.35 5.43
CA GLY A 120 15.23 -7.39 6.29
C GLY A 120 14.50 -8.51 5.53
N ALA A 121 14.10 -9.55 6.26
CA ALA A 121 13.33 -10.68 5.73
C ALA A 121 11.81 -10.46 5.75
N GLY A 122 11.33 -9.29 6.17
CA GLY A 122 9.91 -8.93 6.29
C GLY A 122 9.54 -8.44 7.69
N VAL A 123 8.59 -7.50 7.79
CA VAL A 123 8.22 -6.82 9.05
C VAL A 123 7.78 -7.75 10.18
N ALA A 124 7.18 -8.91 9.85
CA ALA A 124 6.72 -9.90 10.82
C ALA A 124 7.85 -10.78 11.40
N VAL A 125 9.07 -10.69 10.87
CA VAL A 125 10.19 -11.58 11.23
C VAL A 125 11.52 -10.87 11.48
N THR A 126 11.78 -9.71 10.87
CA THR A 126 12.99 -8.90 11.11
C THR A 126 12.62 -7.62 11.85
N HIS A 127 13.09 -7.52 13.09
CA HIS A 127 12.77 -6.42 14.00
C HIS A 127 14.05 -5.79 14.55
N ILE A 128 14.23 -4.47 14.42
CA ILE A 128 15.24 -3.69 15.15
C ILE A 128 14.52 -3.06 16.33
N ASP A 129 14.96 -3.37 17.55
CA ASP A 129 14.19 -3.13 18.77
C ASP A 129 15.00 -2.28 19.76
N GLY A 130 14.54 -1.06 20.07
CA GLY A 130 15.23 -0.12 20.97
C GLY A 130 15.26 -0.54 22.44
N GLY A 131 14.63 -1.67 22.80
CA GLY A 131 14.64 -2.25 24.13
C GLY A 131 13.96 -1.40 25.22
N SER A 132 13.28 -0.31 24.84
CA SER A 132 12.87 0.78 25.72
C SER A 132 14.04 1.36 26.55
N LEU A 133 15.22 1.43 25.93
CA LEU A 133 16.46 1.99 26.51
C LEU A 133 16.91 3.27 25.83
N ASP A 134 16.77 3.33 24.51
CA ASP A 134 17.22 4.44 23.67
C ASP A 134 16.34 4.56 22.41
N ARG A 135 16.70 5.46 21.49
CA ARG A 135 16.11 5.48 20.13
C ARG A 135 16.57 4.24 19.33
N VAL A 136 15.90 3.93 18.21
CA VAL A 136 16.36 2.85 17.32
C VAL A 136 17.39 3.34 16.29
N LEU A 137 17.10 4.40 15.52
CA LEU A 137 17.99 4.94 14.48
C LEU A 137 18.09 6.49 14.53
N ASP A 138 19.28 7.06 14.32
CA ASP A 138 19.46 8.47 13.89
C ASP A 138 20.15 8.53 12.52
N ILE A 139 19.42 9.05 11.52
CA ILE A 139 19.91 9.21 10.15
C ILE A 139 20.55 10.60 10.03
N GLN A 140 21.88 10.65 10.14
CA GLN A 140 22.64 11.88 10.23
C GLN A 140 22.59 12.69 8.93
N SER A 141 22.79 14.02 9.03
CA SER A 141 22.57 14.91 7.90
C SER A 141 23.63 14.73 6.79
N GLY A 142 23.16 14.26 5.63
CA GLY A 142 23.98 13.92 4.46
C GLY A 142 23.88 12.45 4.05
N ALA A 143 23.39 11.57 4.92
CA ALA A 143 23.15 10.16 4.62
C ALA A 143 21.90 9.94 3.76
N THR A 144 21.98 9.03 2.78
CA THR A 144 20.85 8.53 1.99
C THR A 144 20.56 7.08 2.39
N VAL A 145 19.46 6.85 3.12
CA VAL A 145 19.16 5.58 3.76
C VAL A 145 17.87 4.95 3.21
N GLN A 146 17.92 3.66 2.95
CA GLN A 146 16.78 2.83 2.55
C GLN A 146 16.60 1.71 3.56
N VAL A 147 15.38 1.50 4.08
CA VAL A 147 15.07 0.38 4.99
C VAL A 147 13.89 -0.41 4.44
N ASN A 148 14.15 -1.67 4.08
CA ASN A 148 13.24 -2.52 3.33
C ASN A 148 12.89 -3.78 4.14
N GLY A 149 11.61 -4.04 4.41
CA GLY A 149 11.19 -5.28 5.07
C GLY A 149 11.56 -5.41 6.55
N VAL A 150 11.53 -4.32 7.32
CA VAL A 150 11.96 -4.28 8.74
C VAL A 150 10.92 -3.62 9.64
N SER A 151 10.67 -4.18 10.81
CA SER A 151 9.99 -3.49 11.93
C SER A 151 11.01 -2.72 12.78
N ILE A 152 10.73 -1.45 13.07
CA ILE A 152 11.55 -0.55 13.90
C ILE A 152 10.71 -0.18 15.13
N GLN A 153 11.10 -0.65 16.31
CA GLN A 153 10.17 -0.73 17.43
C GLN A 153 10.76 -0.48 18.82
N LYS A 154 9.91 -0.11 19.78
CA LYS A 154 10.23 0.06 21.21
C LYS A 154 11.40 1.00 21.53
N GLY A 155 11.66 1.99 20.68
CA GLY A 155 12.58 3.07 21.05
C GLY A 155 11.92 4.03 22.05
N ASP A 156 12.64 4.36 23.14
CA ASP A 156 12.31 5.40 24.11
C ASP A 156 13.60 6.07 24.63
N PRO A 157 14.13 7.09 23.92
CA PRO A 157 15.32 7.82 24.35
C PRO A 157 15.04 8.84 25.48
N ALA A 158 13.84 8.86 26.07
CA ALA A 158 13.32 9.96 26.88
C ALA A 158 13.48 11.35 26.21
N SER A 159 13.56 11.36 24.87
CA SER A 159 13.90 12.45 23.95
C SER A 159 12.87 12.48 22.81
N ASN A 160 13.03 13.39 21.85
CA ASN A 160 12.18 13.39 20.65
C ASN A 160 12.58 12.26 19.70
N ALA A 161 11.64 11.83 18.84
CA ALA A 161 11.80 10.72 17.90
C ALA A 161 12.14 9.40 18.60
N GLY A 162 11.12 8.66 19.05
CA GLY A 162 11.31 7.37 19.72
C GLY A 162 11.91 6.31 18.81
N GLY A 163 11.33 6.08 17.62
CA GLY A 163 11.83 5.11 16.65
C GLY A 163 13.02 5.65 15.84
N ILE A 164 12.77 6.70 15.05
CA ILE A 164 13.73 7.21 14.05
C ILE A 164 13.83 8.74 14.08
N LEU A 165 15.03 9.28 14.27
CA LEU A 165 15.35 10.65 13.94
C LEU A 165 15.91 10.67 12.51
N ASN A 166 15.40 11.56 11.65
CA ASN A 166 15.86 11.66 10.27
C ASN A 166 16.30 13.08 9.91
N GLN A 167 17.60 13.26 9.77
CA GLN A 167 18.28 14.50 9.40
C GLN A 167 18.87 14.44 7.98
N GLY A 168 18.93 13.24 7.39
CA GLY A 168 19.33 12.95 6.01
C GLY A 168 18.14 12.73 5.07
N ALA A 169 18.25 11.74 4.17
CA ALA A 169 17.19 11.31 3.27
C ALA A 169 16.85 9.83 3.53
N LEU A 170 15.66 9.54 4.06
CA LEU A 170 15.22 8.21 4.45
C LEU A 170 14.05 7.73 3.57
N THR A 171 14.16 6.50 3.06
CA THR A 171 13.06 5.78 2.42
C THR A 171 12.74 4.50 3.19
N LEU A 172 11.49 4.33 3.60
CA LEU A 172 10.96 3.11 4.19
C LEU A 172 10.11 2.39 3.13
N THR A 173 10.44 1.13 2.81
CA THR A 173 9.70 0.33 1.82
C THR A 173 9.24 -0.98 2.44
N LYS A 174 7.93 -1.25 2.49
CA LYS A 174 7.37 -2.46 3.13
C LYS A 174 7.95 -2.68 4.54
N SER A 175 8.07 -1.59 5.29
CA SER A 175 8.67 -1.52 6.62
C SER A 175 7.65 -0.99 7.63
N ALA A 176 7.89 -1.21 8.92
CA ALA A 176 7.00 -0.79 9.99
C ALA A 176 7.75 0.04 11.05
N VAL A 177 7.09 1.06 11.61
CA VAL A 177 7.57 1.81 12.77
C VAL A 177 6.50 1.73 13.85
N VAL A 178 6.73 0.93 14.89
CA VAL A 178 5.67 0.50 15.84
C VAL A 178 6.09 0.49 17.30
N ASP A 179 5.13 0.71 18.21
CA ASP A 179 5.35 0.69 19.67
C ASP A 179 6.50 1.61 20.16
N ASN A 180 6.80 2.72 19.46
CA ASN A 180 7.86 3.66 19.88
C ASN A 180 7.28 4.82 20.69
N THR A 181 8.05 5.28 21.68
CA THR A 181 7.68 6.34 22.60
C THR A 181 8.64 7.52 22.46
N GLY A 182 8.12 8.67 22.03
CA GLY A 182 8.84 9.93 22.02
C GLY A 182 8.42 10.83 23.18
N LEU A 183 9.22 11.87 23.47
CA LEU A 183 8.91 12.85 24.50
C LEU A 183 7.88 13.87 24.00
N ASN A 184 8.29 14.86 23.19
CA ASN A 184 7.39 15.97 22.80
C ASN A 184 7.07 16.03 21.29
N PHE A 185 7.90 15.40 20.46
CA PHE A 185 7.83 15.52 19.00
C PHE A 185 8.26 14.19 18.37
N GLY A 186 7.37 13.56 17.60
CA GLY A 186 7.63 12.27 16.96
C GLY A 186 7.68 11.11 17.96
N GLY A 187 6.59 10.36 18.10
CA GLY A 187 6.63 9.08 18.80
C GLY A 187 7.38 8.04 17.96
N GLY A 188 6.89 7.78 16.75
CA GLY A 188 7.55 6.94 15.76
C GLY A 188 8.77 7.62 15.15
N ILE A 189 8.55 8.75 14.47
CA ILE A 189 9.59 9.41 13.66
C ILE A 189 9.61 10.93 13.89
N GLY A 190 10.81 11.50 14.04
CA GLY A 190 11.05 12.94 13.86
C GLY A 190 11.76 13.20 12.52
N ASN A 191 11.07 13.76 11.54
CA ASN A 191 11.67 14.11 10.25
C ASN A 191 12.12 15.57 10.20
N LEU A 192 13.42 15.80 10.08
CA LEU A 192 14.04 17.10 9.83
C LEU A 192 14.60 17.21 8.40
N GLY A 193 14.81 16.08 7.73
CA GLY A 193 15.40 15.97 6.39
C GLY A 193 14.38 15.69 5.28
N THR A 194 14.51 14.56 4.58
CA THR A 194 13.52 14.05 3.61
C THR A 194 13.10 12.65 3.97
N LEU A 195 11.79 12.37 4.01
CA LEU A 195 11.22 11.09 4.40
C LEU A 195 10.21 10.59 3.36
N THR A 196 10.42 9.39 2.84
CA THR A 196 9.48 8.71 1.94
C THR A 196 9.02 7.41 2.58
N LEU A 197 7.71 7.18 2.65
CA LEU A 197 7.12 5.89 3.02
C LEU A 197 6.43 5.29 1.79
N ILE A 198 6.79 4.05 1.47
CA ILE A 198 6.22 3.24 0.39
C ILE A 198 5.74 1.95 1.03
N ASP A 199 4.47 1.60 0.84
CA ASP A 199 3.88 0.33 1.28
C ASP A 199 4.14 0.05 2.78
N SER A 200 4.21 1.08 3.63
CA SER A 200 4.77 1.00 5.00
C SER A 200 3.79 1.44 6.08
N THR A 201 3.96 0.92 7.29
CA THR A 201 3.05 1.16 8.44
C THR A 201 3.74 1.97 9.54
N VAL A 202 3.06 2.98 10.07
CA VAL A 202 3.45 3.70 11.30
C VAL A 202 2.30 3.56 12.29
N SER A 203 2.42 2.67 13.28
CA SER A 203 1.29 2.34 14.16
C SER A 203 1.64 2.28 15.64
N HIS A 204 0.67 2.54 16.52
CA HIS A 204 0.83 2.37 17.98
C HIS A 204 1.96 3.20 18.63
N ASN A 205 2.51 4.20 17.94
CA ASN A 205 3.55 5.07 18.49
C ASN A 205 2.93 6.23 19.29
N GLU A 206 3.59 6.68 20.36
CA GLU A 206 3.08 7.74 21.22
C GLU A 206 4.09 8.85 21.56
N THR A 207 3.60 10.04 21.91
CA THR A 207 4.39 11.04 22.63
C THR A 207 3.96 11.13 24.10
N ASN A 208 4.82 10.74 25.05
CA ASN A 208 4.49 10.69 26.48
C ASN A 208 4.61 12.06 27.22
N GLY A 209 5.18 13.07 26.56
CA GLY A 209 5.46 14.39 27.12
C GLY A 209 4.24 15.33 27.16
N LEU A 210 4.26 16.24 28.15
CA LEU A 210 3.12 17.13 28.47
C LEU A 210 3.05 18.41 27.61
N ASN A 211 3.80 18.50 26.52
CA ASN A 211 3.84 19.70 25.68
C ASN A 211 2.68 19.73 24.65
N LEU A 212 1.61 20.46 24.97
CA LEU A 212 0.46 20.64 24.07
C LEU A 212 0.76 21.46 22.79
N SER A 213 1.99 21.97 22.63
CA SER A 213 2.51 22.54 21.38
C SER A 213 3.44 21.58 20.61
N GLY A 214 3.72 20.41 21.18
CA GLY A 214 4.32 19.25 20.54
C GLY A 214 3.31 18.45 19.74
N GLY A 215 3.68 17.23 19.36
CA GLY A 215 2.80 16.35 18.58
C GLY A 215 3.52 15.41 17.61
N GLY A 216 2.76 14.80 16.71
CA GLY A 216 3.22 13.74 15.83
C GLY A 216 3.40 12.45 16.60
N GLY A 217 2.30 11.78 16.97
CA GLY A 217 2.36 10.45 17.59
C GLY A 217 3.09 9.46 16.68
N GLY A 218 2.64 9.34 15.43
CA GLY A 218 3.37 8.65 14.36
C GLY A 218 4.60 9.46 13.92
N VAL A 219 4.38 10.59 13.23
CA VAL A 219 5.43 11.43 12.66
C VAL A 219 5.29 12.89 13.06
N PHE A 220 6.38 13.51 13.52
CA PHE A 220 6.56 14.95 13.51
C PHE A 220 7.39 15.36 12.29
N ASN A 221 6.82 16.18 11.40
CA ASN A 221 7.48 16.60 10.17
C ASN A 221 7.88 18.09 10.20
N GLN A 222 9.20 18.33 10.18
CA GLN A 222 9.88 19.58 9.87
C GLN A 222 10.78 19.48 8.62
N GLY A 223 10.70 18.36 7.89
CA GLY A 223 11.37 18.12 6.61
C GLY A 223 10.39 17.99 5.43
N MET A 224 10.87 17.50 4.29
CA MET A 224 10.00 17.05 3.19
C MET A 224 9.46 15.65 3.48
N MET A 225 8.18 15.38 3.20
CA MET A 225 7.58 14.06 3.44
C MET A 225 6.68 13.60 2.29
N THR A 226 6.73 12.29 1.97
CA THR A 226 5.89 11.65 0.94
C THR A 226 5.38 10.28 1.44
N LEU A 227 4.09 10.00 1.25
CA LEU A 227 3.45 8.72 1.57
C LEU A 227 2.84 8.11 0.30
N MET A 228 3.11 6.82 0.08
CA MET A 228 2.55 5.99 -0.98
C MET A 228 2.19 4.63 -0.38
N GLY A 229 0.99 4.09 -0.63
CA GLY A 229 0.61 2.73 -0.19
C GLY A 229 0.61 2.51 1.34
N SER A 230 0.60 3.58 2.15
CA SER A 230 1.08 3.53 3.54
C SER A 230 -0.03 3.76 4.57
N THR A 231 0.10 3.15 5.75
CA THR A 231 -0.90 3.24 6.83
C THR A 231 -0.36 3.88 8.10
N PHE A 232 -1.17 4.76 8.68
CA PHE A 232 -0.94 5.39 9.98
C PHE A 232 -2.10 5.09 10.91
N ASN A 233 -1.91 4.21 11.90
CA ASN A 233 -3.00 3.81 12.80
C ASN A 233 -2.66 3.79 14.29
N ASP A 234 -3.65 4.11 15.13
CA ASP A 234 -3.59 3.99 16.59
C ASP A 234 -2.44 4.76 17.28
N ASN A 235 -1.83 5.73 16.58
CA ASN A 235 -0.79 6.58 17.15
C ASN A 235 -1.38 7.67 18.05
N MET A 236 -0.73 8.00 19.16
CA MET A 236 -1.27 8.90 20.20
C MET A 236 -0.36 10.11 20.50
N THR A 237 -0.98 11.26 20.76
CA THR A 237 -0.30 12.41 21.35
C THR A 237 -1.21 13.25 22.25
N LEU A 238 -0.66 13.84 23.30
CA LEU A 238 -1.31 14.94 24.04
C LEU A 238 -1.19 16.29 23.30
N GLY A 239 -0.39 16.34 22.24
CA GLY A 239 -0.19 17.48 21.35
C GLY A 239 -1.05 17.43 20.09
N ARG A 240 -0.48 17.78 18.94
CA ARG A 240 -1.18 17.86 17.66
C ARG A 240 -0.79 16.73 16.70
N GLY A 241 -1.67 16.29 15.81
CA GLY A 241 -1.34 15.26 14.82
C GLY A 241 -1.06 13.91 15.49
N GLY A 242 -2.08 13.10 15.71
CA GLY A 242 -1.92 11.74 16.24
C GLY A 242 -1.12 10.90 15.25
N ALA A 243 -1.54 10.86 13.98
CA ALA A 243 -0.71 10.32 12.92
C ALA A 243 0.44 11.26 12.57
N ILE A 244 0.15 12.48 12.09
CA ILE A 244 1.19 13.39 11.56
C ILE A 244 0.94 14.84 11.98
N TYR A 245 1.97 15.46 12.56
CA TYR A 245 2.09 16.91 12.69
C TYR A 245 3.06 17.43 11.61
N ASN A 246 2.51 18.05 10.56
CA ASN A 246 3.28 18.80 9.56
C ASN A 246 3.47 20.25 9.99
N LEU A 247 4.72 20.73 10.06
CA LEU A 247 5.08 22.08 10.45
C LEU A 247 5.89 22.77 9.35
N ASP A 248 5.36 23.88 8.83
CA ASP A 248 6.00 24.83 7.91
C ASP A 248 6.49 24.24 6.54
N GLN A 249 6.28 22.94 6.28
CA GLN A 249 6.85 22.17 5.15
C GLN A 249 5.81 21.49 4.25
N THR A 250 6.27 20.76 3.22
CA THR A 250 5.41 19.99 2.29
C THR A 250 5.29 18.52 2.69
N LEU A 251 4.06 18.01 2.65
CA LEU A 251 3.69 16.62 2.86
C LEU A 251 2.72 16.19 1.74
N ASP A 252 3.14 15.21 0.93
CA ASP A 252 2.32 14.64 -0.15
C ASP A 252 1.86 13.22 0.22
N VAL A 253 0.56 12.95 0.09
CA VAL A 253 -0.09 11.69 0.51
C VAL A 253 -0.86 11.08 -0.65
N THR A 254 -0.57 9.82 -1.01
CA THR A 254 -1.21 9.09 -2.12
C THR A 254 -1.51 7.63 -1.73
N ASN A 255 -2.69 7.09 -2.08
CA ASN A 255 -3.07 5.69 -1.79
C ASN A 255 -2.73 5.28 -0.34
N SER A 256 -3.18 6.07 0.64
CA SER A 256 -2.73 5.93 2.03
C SER A 256 -3.87 6.12 3.03
N THR A 257 -3.83 5.33 4.11
CA THR A 257 -4.88 5.26 5.13
C THR A 257 -4.38 5.84 6.45
N ILE A 258 -5.18 6.72 7.07
CA ILE A 258 -4.87 7.39 8.34
C ILE A 258 -6.06 7.16 9.26
N SER A 259 -5.95 6.23 10.22
CA SER A 259 -7.10 5.71 10.95
C SER A 259 -6.92 5.57 12.47
N GLY A 260 -7.95 5.84 13.26
CA GLY A 260 -7.95 5.59 14.72
C GLY A 260 -6.99 6.45 15.57
N ASN A 261 -6.18 7.33 14.98
CA ASN A 261 -5.15 8.09 15.69
C ASN A 261 -5.75 9.15 16.63
N ILE A 262 -5.05 9.45 17.74
CA ILE A 262 -5.57 10.26 18.85
C ILE A 262 -4.67 11.47 19.12
N ALA A 263 -5.27 12.66 19.20
CA ALA A 263 -4.58 13.91 19.52
C ALA A 263 -5.39 14.83 20.46
N LEU A 264 -4.78 15.92 20.90
CA LEU A 264 -5.54 17.12 21.30
C LEU A 264 -6.20 17.76 20.07
N ASN A 265 -5.46 17.86 18.96
CA ASN A 265 -5.83 18.70 17.82
C ASN A 265 -5.28 18.16 16.49
N GLY A 266 -6.13 17.92 15.49
CA GLY A 266 -5.76 17.11 14.32
C GLY A 266 -5.52 15.67 14.73
N GLY A 267 -6.57 14.88 14.97
CA GLY A 267 -6.45 13.49 15.43
C GLY A 267 -5.64 12.63 14.47
N GLY A 268 -5.98 12.66 13.17
CA GLY A 268 -5.10 12.18 12.11
C GLY A 268 -4.01 13.19 11.80
N LEU A 269 -4.36 14.22 11.02
CA LEU A 269 -3.45 15.21 10.46
C LEU A 269 -3.58 16.59 11.13
N PHE A 270 -2.45 17.19 11.51
CA PHE A 270 -2.37 18.61 11.85
C PHE A 270 -1.32 19.30 10.96
N ASN A 271 -1.77 20.21 10.08
CA ASN A 271 -0.91 21.09 9.32
C ASN A 271 -0.79 22.44 10.02
N ARG A 272 0.43 22.97 10.15
CA ARG A 272 0.66 24.36 10.59
C ARG A 272 1.55 25.08 9.60
N PHE A 273 0.97 26.07 8.92
CA PHE A 273 1.59 26.94 7.91
C PHE A 273 2.28 26.25 6.70
N GLY A 274 2.48 24.93 6.72
CA GLY A 274 2.99 24.13 5.61
C GLY A 274 1.94 23.84 4.52
N THR A 275 2.29 22.92 3.62
CA THR A 275 1.45 22.45 2.51
C THR A 275 1.18 20.96 2.68
N ILE A 276 -0.09 20.55 2.59
CA ILE A 276 -0.45 19.12 2.47
C ILE A 276 -1.25 18.89 1.17
N GLY A 277 -0.81 17.94 0.36
CA GLY A 277 -1.60 17.34 -0.71
C GLY A 277 -2.06 15.94 -0.29
N ILE A 278 -3.34 15.62 -0.45
CA ILE A 278 -3.87 14.26 -0.31
C ILE A 278 -4.57 13.89 -1.62
N THR A 279 -4.21 12.75 -2.20
CA THR A 279 -4.95 12.14 -3.31
C THR A 279 -5.23 10.67 -2.98
N HIS A 280 -6.39 10.13 -3.36
CA HIS A 280 -6.67 8.69 -3.19
C HIS A 280 -6.46 8.24 -1.73
N GLY A 281 -6.94 9.05 -0.77
CA GLY A 281 -6.65 8.88 0.65
C GLY A 281 -7.87 8.51 1.48
N THR A 282 -7.66 7.84 2.60
CA THR A 282 -8.74 7.51 3.56
C THR A 282 -8.35 8.01 4.97
N VAL A 283 -9.05 9.02 5.49
CA VAL A 283 -8.83 9.59 6.83
C VAL A 283 -10.04 9.30 7.72
N ALA A 284 -9.96 8.22 8.50
CA ALA A 284 -11.13 7.59 9.14
C ALA A 284 -11.01 7.42 10.66
N GLY A 285 -12.10 7.60 11.42
CA GLY A 285 -12.16 7.19 12.84
C GLY A 285 -11.19 7.89 13.82
N ASN A 286 -10.41 8.87 13.38
CA ASN A 286 -9.41 9.56 14.21
C ASN A 286 -10.09 10.49 15.23
N THR A 287 -9.46 10.73 16.38
CA THR A 287 -10.05 11.48 17.49
C THR A 287 -9.18 12.68 17.91
N ALA A 288 -9.78 13.87 17.96
CA ALA A 288 -9.22 15.06 18.59
C ALA A 288 -10.01 15.43 19.85
N THR A 289 -9.32 15.74 20.96
CA THR A 289 -10.01 16.21 22.19
C THR A 289 -10.36 17.72 22.18
N ASP A 290 -10.05 18.43 21.10
CA ASP A 290 -10.46 19.81 20.80
C ASP A 290 -11.00 19.95 19.35
N ASN A 291 -10.15 20.24 18.34
CA ASN A 291 -10.56 20.50 16.95
C ASN A 291 -9.93 19.54 15.91
N GLY A 292 -10.71 19.22 14.86
CA GLY A 292 -10.25 18.46 13.70
C GLY A 292 -9.92 17.02 14.05
N GLY A 293 -10.93 16.15 14.17
CA GLY A 293 -10.72 14.73 14.43
C GLY A 293 -9.89 14.08 13.33
N GLY A 294 -10.32 14.23 12.08
CA GLY A 294 -9.54 13.75 10.92
C GLY A 294 -8.37 14.69 10.61
N ILE A 295 -8.69 15.94 10.25
CA ILE A 295 -7.75 16.91 9.70
C ILE A 295 -7.91 18.28 10.38
N TRP A 296 -6.82 18.97 10.73
CA TRP A 296 -6.82 20.42 10.95
C TRP A 296 -5.74 21.12 10.10
N ASN A 297 -6.17 22.00 9.19
CA ASN A 297 -5.29 22.98 8.55
C ASN A 297 -5.21 24.30 9.35
N PHE A 298 -4.16 24.47 10.15
CA PHE A 298 -3.87 25.70 10.88
C PHE A 298 -3.02 26.67 10.03
N GLY A 299 -3.69 27.42 9.15
CA GLY A 299 -3.11 28.55 8.42
C GLY A 299 -2.10 28.22 7.32
N GLY A 300 -1.94 26.94 6.98
CA GLY A 300 -1.18 26.50 5.81
C GLY A 300 -2.08 26.31 4.58
N THR A 301 -1.56 25.62 3.57
CA THR A 301 -2.35 25.13 2.43
C THR A 301 -2.67 23.65 2.66
N LEU A 302 -3.93 23.25 2.42
CA LEU A 302 -4.31 21.84 2.36
C LEU A 302 -5.26 21.63 1.19
N SER A 303 -4.97 20.65 0.35
CA SER A 303 -5.80 20.25 -0.78
C SER A 303 -6.03 18.75 -0.81
N VAL A 304 -7.27 18.35 -1.10
CA VAL A 304 -7.69 16.94 -1.21
C VAL A 304 -8.28 16.67 -2.60
N ALA A 305 -7.96 15.52 -3.18
CA ALA A 305 -8.57 14.99 -4.39
C ALA A 305 -8.91 13.52 -4.14
N ASN A 306 -10.02 13.02 -4.70
CA ASN A 306 -10.35 11.60 -4.64
C ASN A 306 -10.22 10.95 -3.22
N THR A 307 -10.66 11.64 -2.16
CA THR A 307 -10.32 11.32 -0.76
C THR A 307 -11.54 11.19 0.15
N ILE A 308 -11.55 10.18 1.02
CA ILE A 308 -12.56 9.98 2.07
C ILE A 308 -12.07 10.60 3.39
N VAL A 309 -12.94 11.35 4.06
CA VAL A 309 -12.77 11.78 5.46
C VAL A 309 -14.04 11.45 6.26
N SER A 310 -14.02 10.39 7.07
CA SER A 310 -15.23 9.80 7.65
C SER A 310 -15.10 9.32 9.10
N GLY A 311 -16.20 9.40 9.86
CA GLY A 311 -16.30 8.81 11.21
C GLY A 311 -15.35 9.39 12.26
N ASN A 312 -14.64 10.48 11.97
CA ASN A 312 -13.69 11.08 12.89
C ASN A 312 -14.42 11.89 13.99
N MET A 313 -13.81 12.02 15.16
CA MET A 313 -14.42 12.64 16.35
C MET A 313 -13.65 13.88 16.81
N ALA A 314 -14.37 14.94 17.16
CA ALA A 314 -13.81 16.12 17.82
C ALA A 314 -14.71 16.58 18.98
N ALA A 315 -14.18 17.37 19.91
CA ALA A 315 -14.97 17.99 20.97
C ALA A 315 -15.77 19.22 20.46
N THR A 316 -15.34 19.83 19.35
CA THR A 316 -16.09 20.86 18.63
C THR A 316 -16.85 20.27 17.43
N ALA A 317 -17.66 21.09 16.74
CA ALA A 317 -18.37 20.68 15.52
C ALA A 317 -17.43 20.42 14.31
N ALA A 318 -16.11 20.61 14.46
CA ALA A 318 -15.10 20.37 13.45
C ALA A 318 -14.61 18.91 13.52
N THR A 319 -15.52 17.95 13.32
CA THR A 319 -15.29 16.51 13.60
C THR A 319 -14.39 15.85 12.57
N ASN A 320 -14.69 15.95 11.27
CA ASN A 320 -13.83 15.43 10.21
C ASN A 320 -12.71 16.44 9.89
N CYS A 321 -13.05 17.71 9.73
CA CYS A 321 -12.09 18.76 9.34
C CYS A 321 -12.22 20.05 10.13
N ALA A 322 -11.08 20.73 10.32
CA ALA A 322 -10.96 22.09 10.83
C ALA A 322 -10.05 22.96 9.94
N GLY A 323 -10.33 24.26 9.89
CA GLY A 323 -9.62 25.21 9.02
C GLY A 323 -10.09 25.17 7.56
N THR A 324 -9.36 25.83 6.66
CA THR A 324 -9.68 25.86 5.22
C THR A 324 -9.07 24.64 4.53
N ILE A 325 -9.87 23.92 3.75
CA ILE A 325 -9.42 22.83 2.87
C ILE A 325 -9.88 23.14 1.45
N THR A 326 -9.01 22.88 0.47
CA THR A 326 -9.31 23.03 -0.96
C THR A 326 -9.72 21.67 -1.52
N SER A 327 -10.96 21.53 -1.97
CA SER A 327 -11.33 20.37 -2.82
C SER A 327 -10.72 20.53 -4.21
N LEU A 328 -10.23 19.42 -4.74
CA LEU A 328 -9.79 19.20 -6.13
C LEU A 328 -10.63 18.09 -6.78
N ASP A 329 -11.91 18.02 -6.40
CA ASP A 329 -12.95 17.10 -6.88
C ASP A 329 -12.91 15.66 -6.28
N TYR A 330 -14.09 15.04 -6.26
CA TYR A 330 -14.40 13.65 -5.86
C TYR A 330 -14.06 13.25 -4.42
N ASN A 331 -14.42 14.05 -3.42
CA ASN A 331 -14.14 13.77 -2.01
C ASN A 331 -15.40 13.46 -1.19
N VAL A 332 -15.31 12.58 -0.19
CA VAL A 332 -16.42 12.24 0.71
C VAL A 332 -16.18 12.78 2.13
N ASP A 333 -17.05 13.65 2.63
CA ASP A 333 -17.14 14.05 4.04
C ASP A 333 -18.41 13.44 4.66
N SER A 334 -18.26 12.60 5.69
CA SER A 334 -19.42 12.03 6.40
C SER A 334 -20.22 13.06 7.22
N GLY A 335 -19.70 14.28 7.37
CA GLY A 335 -20.33 15.42 8.03
C GLY A 335 -20.44 16.66 7.12
N THR A 336 -20.33 17.85 7.69
CA THR A 336 -20.33 19.13 6.95
C THR A 336 -19.07 19.96 7.22
N SER A 337 -18.05 19.36 7.83
CA SER A 337 -16.96 20.10 8.47
C SER A 337 -15.79 20.35 7.53
N CYS A 338 -15.62 19.49 6.51
CA CYS A 338 -14.66 19.68 5.43
C CYS A 338 -15.22 20.60 4.33
N ALA A 339 -16.56 20.60 4.17
CA ALA A 339 -17.30 21.50 3.28
C ALA A 339 -16.75 21.51 1.84
N PHE A 340 -16.50 20.31 1.31
CA PHE A 340 -15.94 20.11 -0.02
C PHE A 340 -16.87 20.70 -1.10
N ALA A 341 -16.28 21.36 -2.11
CA ALA A 341 -16.98 22.31 -3.00
C ALA A 341 -16.51 22.27 -4.47
N GLY A 342 -16.15 21.08 -4.95
CA GLY A 342 -15.77 20.74 -6.32
C GLY A 342 -16.77 19.81 -7.01
N THR A 343 -16.37 19.23 -8.13
CA THR A 343 -17.11 18.21 -8.89
C THR A 343 -17.15 16.89 -8.12
N GLY A 344 -18.27 16.17 -8.11
CA GLY A 344 -18.36 14.84 -7.50
C GLY A 344 -18.22 14.77 -5.98
N ASP A 345 -18.02 15.89 -5.28
CA ASP A 345 -17.87 15.91 -3.83
C ASP A 345 -19.19 15.55 -3.11
N LEU A 346 -19.11 14.59 -2.19
CA LEU A 346 -20.23 14.11 -1.38
C LEU A 346 -20.06 14.57 0.07
N ASN A 347 -20.83 15.55 0.49
CA ASN A 347 -20.86 16.00 1.88
C ASN A 347 -22.05 15.36 2.62
N SER A 348 -21.92 15.17 3.93
CA SER A 348 -22.92 14.53 4.82
C SER A 348 -23.35 13.15 4.33
N THR A 349 -22.41 12.43 3.75
CA THR A 349 -22.62 11.15 3.07
C THR A 349 -21.72 10.11 3.71
N ASP A 350 -22.31 9.05 4.25
CA ASP A 350 -21.53 7.94 4.81
C ASP A 350 -20.89 7.14 3.65
N PRO A 351 -19.56 7.04 3.57
CA PRO A 351 -18.88 6.21 2.56
C PRO A 351 -19.06 4.70 2.76
N LEU A 352 -19.64 4.24 3.88
CA LEU A 352 -19.76 2.82 4.22
C LEU A 352 -18.38 2.11 4.21
N LEU A 353 -17.50 2.56 5.10
CA LEU A 353 -16.19 1.92 5.32
C LEU A 353 -16.34 0.65 6.17
N GLY A 354 -15.64 -0.41 5.77
CA GLY A 354 -15.37 -1.57 6.62
C GLY A 354 -14.40 -1.24 7.76
N SER A 355 -14.11 -2.21 8.62
CA SER A 355 -13.08 -2.07 9.66
C SER A 355 -11.67 -1.94 9.05
N LEU A 356 -10.78 -1.22 9.73
CA LEU A 356 -9.35 -1.23 9.39
C LEU A 356 -8.83 -2.66 9.54
N THR A 357 -8.33 -3.22 8.44
CA THR A 357 -7.96 -4.65 8.33
C THR A 357 -6.91 -4.83 7.24
N ASN A 358 -6.14 -5.94 7.30
CA ASN A 358 -5.35 -6.36 6.15
C ASN A 358 -6.28 -6.97 5.09
N ASN A 359 -6.52 -6.25 4.00
CA ASN A 359 -7.36 -6.70 2.88
C ASN A 359 -6.49 -7.29 1.76
N SER A 360 -5.53 -8.16 2.11
CA SER A 360 -4.51 -8.73 1.22
C SER A 360 -3.57 -7.70 0.58
N GLY A 361 -3.18 -6.67 1.35
CA GLY A 361 -2.21 -5.64 0.95
C GLY A 361 -0.89 -5.71 1.73
N PRO A 362 0.08 -4.82 1.43
CA PRO A 362 1.28 -4.66 2.26
C PRO A 362 1.00 -3.88 3.56
N THR A 363 -0.14 -3.17 3.63
CA THR A 363 -0.58 -2.32 4.73
C THR A 363 -2.10 -2.45 4.93
N GLU A 364 -2.59 -2.12 6.12
CA GLU A 364 -4.01 -2.22 6.45
C GLU A 364 -4.84 -1.09 5.82
N THR A 365 -6.05 -1.42 5.35
CA THR A 365 -6.96 -0.51 4.65
C THR A 365 -8.36 -0.56 5.26
N HIS A 366 -9.19 0.44 4.94
CA HIS A 366 -10.64 0.29 5.01
C HIS A 366 -11.17 -0.11 3.65
N ALA A 367 -11.79 -1.28 3.53
CA ALA A 367 -12.58 -1.64 2.36
C ALA A 367 -13.82 -0.75 2.24
N LEU A 368 -14.34 -0.59 1.02
CA LEU A 368 -15.69 -0.06 0.77
C LEU A 368 -16.68 -1.22 0.83
N THR A 369 -17.69 -1.15 1.71
CA THR A 369 -18.70 -2.21 1.81
C THR A 369 -19.81 -2.04 0.77
N SER A 370 -20.66 -3.05 0.65
CA SER A 370 -21.81 -3.04 -0.27
C SER A 370 -22.64 -1.76 -0.18
N GLY A 371 -23.00 -1.22 -1.35
CA GLY A 371 -23.78 0.01 -1.51
C GLY A 371 -23.02 1.32 -1.23
N SER A 372 -21.70 1.28 -1.03
CA SER A 372 -20.88 2.47 -0.81
C SER A 372 -21.07 3.54 -1.90
N PRO A 373 -21.30 4.82 -1.55
CA PRO A 373 -21.36 5.92 -2.51
C PRO A 373 -19.97 6.42 -2.96
N ALA A 374 -18.88 5.83 -2.45
CA ALA A 374 -17.53 6.06 -2.95
C ALA A 374 -17.18 5.17 -4.16
N VAL A 375 -17.93 4.09 -4.36
CA VAL A 375 -17.73 3.12 -5.45
C VAL A 375 -18.02 3.74 -6.83
N ASP A 376 -17.17 3.44 -7.82
CA ASP A 376 -17.30 3.82 -9.24
C ASP A 376 -17.56 5.32 -9.48
N ALA A 377 -17.22 6.17 -8.50
CA ALA A 377 -17.70 7.55 -8.43
C ALA A 377 -16.80 8.57 -9.16
N VAL A 378 -15.55 8.21 -9.48
CA VAL A 378 -14.57 9.11 -10.11
C VAL A 378 -14.39 8.79 -11.57
N VAL A 379 -14.64 9.74 -12.48
CA VAL A 379 -14.43 9.52 -13.91
C VAL A 379 -12.96 9.19 -14.21
N LEU A 380 -12.70 8.21 -15.08
CA LEU A 380 -11.35 7.67 -15.34
C LEU A 380 -10.27 8.73 -15.62
N ALA A 381 -10.63 9.87 -16.22
CA ALA A 381 -9.71 10.98 -16.49
C ALA A 381 -9.14 11.68 -15.24
N ASN A 382 -9.74 11.45 -14.06
CA ASN A 382 -9.32 11.97 -12.76
C ASN A 382 -8.64 10.91 -11.87
N CYS A 383 -8.67 9.64 -12.25
CA CYS A 383 -7.98 8.54 -11.57
C CYS A 383 -6.46 8.65 -11.84
N SER A 384 -5.73 9.30 -10.93
CA SER A 384 -4.32 9.68 -11.17
C SER A 384 -3.29 8.63 -10.75
N VAL A 385 -3.74 7.42 -10.38
CA VAL A 385 -2.92 6.29 -9.93
C VAL A 385 -3.37 5.01 -10.64
N SER A 386 -2.44 4.09 -10.90
CA SER A 386 -2.72 2.84 -11.61
C SER A 386 -3.04 1.66 -10.69
N THR A 387 -2.78 1.79 -9.39
CA THR A 387 -3.09 0.79 -8.36
C THR A 387 -3.81 1.45 -7.19
N ASP A 388 -4.40 0.66 -6.32
CA ASP A 388 -4.86 1.09 -5.00
C ASP A 388 -3.74 0.99 -3.94
N GLN A 389 -4.07 1.12 -2.66
CA GLN A 389 -3.14 0.97 -1.55
C GLN A 389 -2.62 -0.46 -1.35
N ARG A 390 -3.35 -1.50 -1.79
CA ARG A 390 -2.89 -2.89 -1.70
C ARG A 390 -1.85 -3.23 -2.78
N GLY A 391 -1.70 -2.36 -3.79
CA GLY A 391 -0.91 -2.62 -4.98
C GLY A 391 -1.70 -3.36 -6.07
N VAL A 392 -3.00 -3.61 -5.86
CA VAL A 392 -3.90 -4.19 -6.87
C VAL A 392 -4.16 -3.11 -7.94
N PRO A 393 -4.15 -3.44 -9.26
CA PRO A 393 -4.48 -2.48 -10.31
C PRO A 393 -5.88 -1.91 -10.11
N ARG A 394 -6.05 -0.58 -10.20
CA ARG A 394 -7.41 -0.01 -10.24
C ARG A 394 -8.10 -0.45 -11.54
N PRO A 395 -9.38 -0.87 -11.52
CA PRO A 395 -10.09 -1.35 -12.68
C PRO A 395 -9.98 -0.39 -13.86
N MET A 396 -9.65 -0.89 -15.05
CA MET A 396 -9.59 -0.08 -16.27
C MET A 396 -11.00 0.18 -16.88
N GLY A 397 -12.00 0.31 -16.02
CA GLY A 397 -13.38 0.63 -16.34
C GLY A 397 -13.59 2.12 -16.66
N PRO A 398 -14.85 2.60 -16.74
CA PRO A 398 -15.15 4.00 -17.01
C PRO A 398 -14.86 4.94 -15.83
N ALA A 399 -14.63 4.39 -14.64
CA ALA A 399 -14.46 5.10 -13.39
C ALA A 399 -13.46 4.37 -12.45
N CYS A 400 -13.18 4.98 -11.29
CA CYS A 400 -12.53 4.35 -10.14
C CYS A 400 -13.17 4.82 -8.82
N ASP A 401 -12.84 4.12 -7.73
CA ASP A 401 -13.35 4.36 -6.38
C ASP A 401 -12.73 5.57 -5.67
N ILE A 402 -13.49 6.17 -4.75
CA ILE A 402 -13.02 7.21 -3.84
C ILE A 402 -12.29 6.63 -2.64
N GLY A 403 -11.09 7.13 -2.38
CA GLY A 403 -10.24 6.75 -1.25
C GLY A 403 -9.03 5.90 -1.63
N ALA A 404 -8.43 5.26 -0.62
CA ALA A 404 -7.18 4.50 -0.77
C ALA A 404 -7.38 3.04 -1.19
N PHE A 405 -8.55 2.47 -0.92
CA PHE A 405 -8.96 1.14 -1.37
C PHE A 405 -9.80 1.25 -2.66
N GLU A 406 -9.81 0.19 -3.44
CA GLU A 406 -10.61 0.02 -4.65
C GLU A 406 -11.25 -1.37 -4.61
N ARG A 407 -12.54 -1.51 -4.93
CA ARG A 407 -13.18 -2.83 -5.00
C ARG A 407 -12.49 -3.69 -6.07
N VAL A 408 -12.23 -4.95 -5.72
CA VAL A 408 -11.66 -5.93 -6.66
C VAL A 408 -12.69 -6.21 -7.77
N VAL A 409 -12.20 -6.26 -9.00
CA VAL A 409 -12.72 -7.17 -10.03
C VAL A 409 -11.62 -8.19 -10.29
N PRO A 410 -11.96 -9.46 -10.58
CA PRO A 410 -10.97 -10.46 -10.97
C PRO A 410 -10.07 -9.96 -12.11
N ASP A 411 -8.78 -10.29 -12.05
CA ASP A 411 -7.79 -9.80 -13.04
C ASP A 411 -8.16 -10.16 -14.48
N ALA A 412 -8.84 -11.29 -14.70
CA ALA A 412 -9.39 -11.67 -16.00
C ALA A 412 -10.38 -10.63 -16.54
N CYS A 413 -11.33 -10.17 -15.70
CA CYS A 413 -12.28 -9.12 -16.03
C CYS A 413 -11.62 -7.77 -16.35
N ASN A 414 -10.50 -7.46 -15.68
CA ASN A 414 -9.78 -6.19 -15.83
C ASN A 414 -9.13 -6.02 -17.23
N THR A 415 -9.10 -7.07 -18.06
CA THR A 415 -8.64 -7.01 -19.45
C THR A 415 -9.77 -6.81 -20.48
N MET A 416 -11.03 -6.87 -20.05
CA MET A 416 -12.20 -6.87 -20.93
C MET A 416 -12.73 -5.46 -21.20
N ILE A 417 -13.46 -5.30 -22.31
CA ILE A 417 -14.29 -4.12 -22.56
C ILE A 417 -15.75 -4.58 -22.46
N PHE A 418 -16.47 -4.05 -21.48
CA PHE A 418 -17.88 -4.41 -21.25
C PHE A 418 -18.83 -3.51 -22.07
N ASP A 419 -19.91 -4.13 -22.54
CA ASP A 419 -21.02 -3.50 -23.27
C ASP A 419 -22.09 -2.98 -22.28
N THR A 420 -22.31 -3.66 -21.15
CA THR A 420 -23.11 -3.17 -20.00
C THR A 420 -22.34 -3.27 -18.68
N ILE A 421 -22.64 -2.39 -17.73
CA ILE A 421 -22.27 -2.54 -16.32
C ILE A 421 -23.56 -2.50 -15.48
N LEU A 422 -23.71 -3.48 -14.59
CA LEU A 422 -24.89 -3.73 -13.77
C LEU A 422 -24.45 -3.85 -12.31
N VAL A 423 -25.13 -3.12 -11.41
CA VAL A 423 -24.74 -3.00 -10.00
C VAL A 423 -25.98 -3.19 -9.12
N GLY A 424 -25.88 -4.10 -8.15
CA GLY A 424 -26.90 -4.40 -7.14
C GLY A 424 -26.87 -3.44 -5.96
N THR A 425 -27.25 -3.96 -4.79
CA THR A 425 -27.40 -3.20 -3.54
C THR A 425 -26.88 -3.98 -2.33
N ALA A 426 -27.04 -3.44 -1.12
CA ALA A 426 -26.74 -4.14 0.12
C ALA A 426 -27.89 -5.04 0.59
N GLY A 427 -28.49 -5.80 -0.33
CA GLY A 427 -29.54 -6.77 -0.03
C GLY A 427 -30.01 -7.56 -1.26
N ASN A 428 -30.45 -8.79 -1.00
CA ASN A 428 -30.79 -9.86 -1.95
C ASN A 428 -31.37 -9.42 -3.31
N ASP A 429 -30.51 -9.28 -4.32
CA ASP A 429 -30.85 -8.84 -5.66
C ASP A 429 -30.98 -9.98 -6.69
N LEU A 430 -31.63 -9.69 -7.82
CA LEU A 430 -31.79 -10.61 -8.96
C LEU A 430 -31.42 -9.88 -10.25
N ILE A 431 -30.17 -10.05 -10.68
CA ILE A 431 -29.59 -9.35 -11.82
C ILE A 431 -29.41 -10.33 -12.98
N ASN A 432 -29.75 -9.88 -14.18
CA ASN A 432 -29.53 -10.63 -15.42
C ASN A 432 -28.87 -9.66 -16.40
N GLY A 433 -27.87 -10.14 -17.14
CA GLY A 433 -27.26 -9.40 -18.22
C GLY A 433 -28.21 -9.13 -19.38
N ALA A 434 -27.69 -8.37 -20.34
CA ALA A 434 -28.36 -7.87 -21.52
C ALA A 434 -28.01 -8.73 -22.75
N ASN A 435 -27.08 -8.27 -23.59
CA ASN A 435 -26.52 -8.95 -24.77
C ASN A 435 -25.17 -8.30 -25.06
N GLY A 436 -24.12 -9.07 -25.37
CA GLY A 436 -22.74 -8.58 -25.31
C GLY A 436 -22.18 -8.74 -23.90
N ARG A 437 -20.90 -8.38 -23.71
CA ARG A 437 -20.17 -8.70 -22.47
C ARG A 437 -20.58 -7.78 -21.34
N ASP A 438 -21.06 -8.33 -20.24
CA ASP A 438 -21.52 -7.56 -19.09
C ASP A 438 -20.62 -7.71 -17.87
N LEU A 439 -20.49 -6.63 -17.10
CA LEU A 439 -19.91 -6.64 -15.76
C LEU A 439 -21.04 -6.49 -14.74
N ILE A 440 -21.21 -7.50 -13.88
CA ILE A 440 -22.31 -7.61 -12.93
C ILE A 440 -21.75 -7.69 -11.51
N PHE A 441 -22.09 -6.73 -10.66
CA PHE A 441 -21.83 -6.76 -9.22
C PHE A 441 -23.14 -7.00 -8.43
N GLY A 442 -23.18 -8.00 -7.55
CA GLY A 442 -24.22 -8.11 -6.52
C GLY A 442 -24.03 -7.08 -5.41
N LEU A 443 -22.77 -6.98 -4.96
CA LEU A 443 -22.22 -6.19 -3.85
C LEU A 443 -22.38 -6.84 -2.46
N GLY A 444 -23.60 -7.26 -2.07
CA GLY A 444 -23.75 -7.99 -0.80
C GLY A 444 -25.20 -8.21 -0.38
N GLY A 445 -25.49 -9.43 0.07
CA GLY A 445 -26.84 -9.95 0.22
C GLY A 445 -26.84 -11.47 0.13
N ASN A 446 -27.82 -12.03 -0.58
CA ASN A 446 -27.74 -13.41 -1.05
C ASN A 446 -28.36 -13.38 -2.45
N ASP A 447 -27.52 -13.09 -3.41
CA ASP A 447 -27.88 -12.55 -4.71
C ASP A 447 -28.00 -13.65 -5.78
N ARG A 448 -28.53 -13.25 -6.93
CA ARG A 448 -28.73 -14.13 -8.07
C ARG A 448 -28.30 -13.41 -9.34
N LEU A 449 -27.08 -13.68 -9.76
CA LEU A 449 -26.42 -13.06 -10.91
C LEU A 449 -26.41 -14.04 -12.09
N ASN A 450 -26.62 -13.52 -13.29
CA ASN A 450 -26.75 -14.32 -14.50
C ASN A 450 -26.21 -13.52 -15.70
N GLY A 451 -25.09 -13.95 -16.31
CA GLY A 451 -24.45 -13.23 -17.43
C GLY A 451 -25.32 -13.26 -18.69
N SER A 452 -25.43 -14.44 -19.28
CA SER A 452 -26.39 -14.94 -20.27
C SER A 452 -25.79 -15.40 -21.60
N ASN A 453 -25.06 -14.55 -22.33
CA ASN A 453 -24.39 -14.88 -23.59
C ASN A 453 -23.33 -13.83 -23.94
N ASP A 454 -22.25 -14.28 -24.59
CA ASP A 454 -20.96 -13.59 -24.67
C ASP A 454 -20.22 -13.65 -23.33
N GLN A 455 -18.95 -13.22 -23.30
CA GLN A 455 -18.03 -13.37 -22.15
C GLN A 455 -18.31 -12.37 -21.03
N ASP A 456 -18.90 -12.82 -19.94
CA ASP A 456 -19.36 -11.99 -18.84
C ASP A 456 -18.44 -12.03 -17.61
N CYS A 457 -18.52 -11.01 -16.76
CA CYS A 457 -17.87 -10.95 -15.45
C CYS A 457 -18.92 -10.78 -14.35
N LEU A 458 -19.03 -11.75 -13.45
CA LEU A 458 -19.97 -11.77 -12.33
C LEU A 458 -19.19 -11.75 -11.02
N VAL A 459 -19.45 -10.76 -10.17
CA VAL A 459 -18.88 -10.65 -8.82
C VAL A 459 -20.05 -10.61 -7.83
N GLY A 460 -20.13 -11.57 -6.92
CA GLY A 460 -21.13 -11.61 -5.85
C GLY A 460 -20.88 -10.50 -4.83
N GLY A 461 -20.08 -10.79 -3.81
CA GLY A 461 -19.67 -9.85 -2.77
C GLY A 461 -19.84 -10.44 -1.36
N ASP A 462 -20.41 -9.67 -0.44
CA ASP A 462 -20.66 -10.12 0.94
C ASP A 462 -21.94 -10.98 1.02
N GLY A 463 -21.89 -12.32 1.01
CA GLY A 463 -23.16 -13.09 0.99
C GLY A 463 -23.17 -14.61 0.86
N ASN A 464 -24.26 -15.13 0.30
CA ASN A 464 -24.42 -16.55 -0.07
C ASN A 464 -25.06 -16.63 -1.47
N ASP A 465 -24.28 -16.25 -2.45
CA ASP A 465 -24.72 -15.82 -3.77
C ASP A 465 -24.85 -16.98 -4.76
N ARG A 466 -25.46 -16.66 -5.92
CA ARG A 466 -25.67 -17.62 -7.02
C ARG A 466 -25.33 -16.98 -8.34
N LEU A 467 -24.14 -17.30 -8.82
CA LEU A 467 -23.58 -16.80 -10.08
C LEU A 467 -23.73 -17.86 -11.16
N ASN A 468 -24.11 -17.42 -12.36
CA ASN A 468 -24.34 -18.29 -13.50
C ASN A 468 -23.90 -17.59 -14.79
N GLY A 469 -22.77 -17.98 -15.38
CA GLY A 469 -22.23 -17.36 -16.60
C GLY A 469 -23.21 -17.52 -17.78
N SER A 470 -23.32 -18.78 -18.25
CA SER A 470 -24.29 -19.37 -19.19
C SER A 470 -23.71 -19.77 -20.53
N ASN A 471 -23.13 -18.83 -21.30
CA ASN A 471 -22.70 -19.03 -22.69
C ASN A 471 -21.62 -18.01 -23.10
N GLY A 472 -20.46 -18.06 -22.44
CA GLY A 472 -19.27 -17.29 -22.75
C GLY A 472 -18.04 -17.98 -22.17
N ASP A 473 -16.84 -17.45 -22.42
CA ASP A 473 -15.65 -17.82 -21.64
C ASP A 473 -15.69 -16.92 -20.37
N ASP A 474 -16.56 -17.26 -19.41
CA ASP A 474 -17.04 -16.34 -18.37
C ASP A 474 -16.12 -16.26 -17.16
N VAL A 475 -16.25 -15.20 -16.35
CA VAL A 475 -15.52 -15.03 -15.08
C VAL A 475 -16.51 -14.84 -13.93
N LEU A 476 -16.44 -15.72 -12.94
CA LEU A 476 -17.29 -15.73 -11.75
C LEU A 476 -16.42 -15.61 -10.49
N ASP A 477 -16.82 -14.74 -9.57
CA ASP A 477 -16.17 -14.47 -8.29
C ASP A 477 -17.25 -14.41 -7.20
N GLY A 478 -17.26 -15.37 -6.28
CA GLY A 478 -18.27 -15.46 -5.22
C GLY A 478 -18.16 -14.27 -4.28
N GLY A 479 -16.99 -14.09 -3.70
CA GLY A 479 -16.66 -12.99 -2.81
C GLY A 479 -16.40 -13.49 -1.40
N SER A 480 -17.40 -13.50 -0.52
CA SER A 480 -17.25 -13.96 0.87
C SER A 480 -18.56 -14.53 1.43
N GLY A 481 -18.60 -15.85 1.62
CA GLY A 481 -19.55 -16.49 2.54
C GLY A 481 -19.90 -17.97 2.27
N THR A 482 -20.84 -18.28 1.38
CA THR A 482 -21.17 -19.69 1.01
C THR A 482 -21.93 -19.76 -0.31
N ASP A 483 -21.19 -19.80 -1.40
CA ASP A 483 -21.69 -19.41 -2.71
C ASP A 483 -21.99 -20.61 -3.62
N THR A 484 -22.57 -20.32 -4.79
CA THR A 484 -22.78 -21.34 -5.83
C THR A 484 -22.52 -20.75 -7.19
N LEU A 485 -21.37 -21.12 -7.76
CA LEU A 485 -20.87 -20.65 -9.05
C LEU A 485 -21.08 -21.74 -10.10
N ASN A 486 -21.64 -21.34 -11.24
CA ASN A 486 -21.87 -22.23 -12.37
C ASN A 486 -21.48 -21.54 -13.70
N GLY A 487 -20.35 -21.91 -14.29
CA GLY A 487 -19.87 -21.33 -15.56
C GLY A 487 -20.86 -21.60 -16.70
N SER A 488 -20.94 -22.86 -17.13
CA SER A 488 -21.96 -23.54 -17.96
C SER A 488 -21.49 -23.96 -19.35
N ASN A 489 -21.04 -23.03 -20.21
CA ASN A 489 -20.72 -23.31 -21.62
C ASN A 489 -19.68 -22.32 -22.20
N GLY A 490 -18.42 -22.67 -22.03
CA GLY A 490 -17.23 -21.96 -22.51
C GLY A 490 -16.09 -22.27 -21.56
N ASN A 491 -14.93 -21.63 -21.70
CA ASN A 491 -13.77 -21.90 -20.87
C ASN A 491 -13.79 -20.92 -19.69
N ASP A 492 -14.47 -21.33 -18.62
CA ASP A 492 -14.88 -20.45 -17.54
C ASP A 492 -13.80 -20.32 -16.46
N THR A 493 -13.72 -19.17 -15.80
CA THR A 493 -12.90 -18.94 -14.60
C THR A 493 -13.82 -18.71 -13.39
N ALA A 494 -13.67 -19.49 -12.33
CA ALA A 494 -14.52 -19.42 -11.15
C ALA A 494 -13.68 -19.38 -9.87
N LEU A 495 -13.85 -18.33 -9.08
CA LEU A 495 -13.22 -18.13 -7.77
C LEU A 495 -14.32 -18.18 -6.70
N GLY A 496 -14.19 -19.03 -5.69
CA GLY A 496 -15.09 -19.03 -4.53
C GLY A 496 -14.85 -17.79 -3.67
N GLY A 497 -13.85 -17.87 -2.81
CA GLY A 497 -13.42 -16.84 -1.88
C GLY A 497 -13.27 -17.41 -0.47
N PRO A 498 -13.37 -16.59 0.59
CA PRO A 498 -13.51 -17.08 1.95
C PRO A 498 -14.94 -17.61 2.17
N GLY A 499 -15.10 -18.93 2.26
CA GLY A 499 -16.43 -19.54 2.20
C GLY A 499 -16.47 -21.06 2.37
N ASN A 500 -17.53 -21.68 1.85
CA ASN A 500 -17.74 -23.13 1.86
C ASN A 500 -18.52 -23.45 0.57
N ASP A 501 -17.86 -23.28 -0.55
CA ASP A 501 -18.46 -22.90 -1.81
C ASP A 501 -18.71 -24.11 -2.73
N VAL A 502 -19.61 -23.90 -3.70
CA VAL A 502 -20.00 -24.94 -4.65
C VAL A 502 -19.78 -24.46 -6.08
N LEU A 503 -18.67 -24.90 -6.66
CA LEU A 503 -18.21 -24.52 -8.00
C LEU A 503 -18.55 -25.62 -9.03
N SER A 504 -18.98 -25.21 -10.23
CA SER A 504 -19.29 -26.10 -11.37
C SER A 504 -18.93 -25.44 -12.71
N GLY A 505 -17.93 -25.94 -13.45
CA GLY A 505 -17.57 -25.41 -14.78
C GLY A 505 -18.56 -25.85 -15.87
N SER A 506 -18.85 -27.15 -15.89
CA SER A 506 -19.82 -27.88 -16.71
C SER A 506 -19.42 -28.20 -18.16
N ASN A 507 -19.02 -27.23 -19.00
CA ASN A 507 -18.65 -27.50 -20.41
C ASN A 507 -17.57 -26.54 -20.94
N GLY A 508 -16.31 -26.76 -20.55
CA GLY A 508 -15.20 -25.92 -20.96
C GLY A 508 -13.84 -26.59 -20.89
N ASN A 509 -12.80 -25.79 -20.71
CA ASN A 509 -11.54 -26.22 -20.08
C ASN A 509 -11.37 -25.23 -18.93
N ASP A 510 -12.00 -25.56 -17.81
CA ASP A 510 -12.39 -24.57 -16.81
C ASP A 510 -11.30 -24.36 -15.75
N LEU A 511 -11.14 -23.14 -15.25
CA LEU A 511 -10.22 -22.79 -14.18
C LEU A 511 -11.03 -22.49 -12.91
N MET A 512 -10.82 -23.27 -11.86
CA MET A 512 -11.60 -23.21 -10.63
C MET A 512 -10.66 -23.10 -9.42
N ASP A 513 -10.92 -22.15 -8.53
CA ASP A 513 -10.18 -21.97 -7.27
C ASP A 513 -11.16 -21.75 -6.11
N GLY A 514 -11.10 -22.60 -5.07
CA GLY A 514 -11.94 -22.47 -3.89
C GLY A 514 -11.54 -21.28 -3.02
N ASN A 515 -10.26 -21.24 -2.64
CA ASN A 515 -9.57 -20.30 -1.74
C ASN A 515 -9.54 -20.69 -0.26
N GLU A 516 -10.50 -20.26 0.57
CA GLU A 516 -10.45 -20.45 2.04
C GLU A 516 -11.72 -21.12 2.60
N GLY A 517 -11.73 -22.46 2.68
CA GLY A 517 -12.72 -23.24 3.45
C GLY A 517 -12.90 -24.69 3.00
N ASP A 518 -13.95 -25.38 3.48
CA ASP A 518 -14.24 -26.75 3.02
C ASP A 518 -15.08 -26.71 1.73
N ASP A 519 -14.42 -26.64 0.57
CA ASP A 519 -15.04 -26.37 -0.74
C ASP A 519 -15.43 -27.62 -1.56
N ARG A 520 -16.32 -27.45 -2.54
CA ARG A 520 -16.76 -28.54 -3.45
C ARG A 520 -16.78 -28.16 -4.92
N LEU A 521 -15.64 -28.37 -5.58
CA LEU A 521 -15.41 -28.08 -7.00
C LEU A 521 -15.82 -29.25 -7.92
N SER A 522 -16.24 -28.90 -9.14
CA SER A 522 -16.60 -29.84 -10.20
C SER A 522 -16.25 -29.22 -11.56
N GLY A 523 -15.28 -29.78 -12.29
CA GLY A 523 -14.92 -29.34 -13.64
C GLY A 523 -16.08 -29.59 -14.60
N GLY A 524 -16.06 -30.71 -15.32
CA GLY A 524 -17.25 -31.21 -16.03
C GLY A 524 -16.91 -31.94 -17.32
N ASN A 525 -16.82 -31.18 -18.43
CA ASN A 525 -16.62 -31.72 -19.77
C ASN A 525 -15.48 -31.00 -20.53
N GLY A 526 -14.25 -31.16 -20.06
CA GLY A 526 -13.04 -30.90 -20.85
C GLY A 526 -11.77 -31.16 -20.06
N ASN A 527 -10.74 -30.32 -20.22
CA ASN A 527 -9.47 -30.47 -19.50
C ASN A 527 -9.37 -29.38 -18.43
N ASP A 528 -9.89 -29.68 -17.25
CA ASP A 528 -10.16 -28.65 -16.24
C ASP A 528 -8.97 -28.48 -15.27
N THR A 529 -8.87 -27.33 -14.63
CA THR A 529 -7.85 -27.03 -13.60
C THR A 529 -8.54 -26.59 -12.32
N LEU A 530 -8.42 -27.39 -11.27
CA LEU A 530 -9.11 -27.24 -9.99
C LEU A 530 -8.07 -27.06 -8.86
N THR A 531 -8.09 -25.91 -8.20
CA THR A 531 -7.45 -25.69 -6.90
C THR A 531 -8.53 -25.73 -5.82
N GLY A 532 -8.36 -26.54 -4.79
CA GLY A 532 -9.18 -26.45 -3.58
C GLY A 532 -8.85 -25.17 -2.83
N GLY A 533 -7.87 -25.24 -1.94
CA GLY A 533 -7.23 -24.07 -1.36
C GLY A 533 -6.64 -24.38 0.00
N ALA A 534 -7.14 -23.69 1.02
CA ALA A 534 -6.95 -24.04 2.42
C ALA A 534 -8.17 -24.83 2.95
N ASP A 535 -7.94 -25.66 3.99
CA ASP A 535 -8.91 -26.54 4.66
C ASP A 535 -9.34 -27.82 3.88
N THR A 536 -10.62 -28.22 3.84
CA THR A 536 -11.03 -29.62 3.53
C THR A 536 -11.81 -29.80 2.23
N ASP A 537 -11.12 -29.72 1.11
CA ASP A 537 -11.75 -29.71 -0.23
C ASP A 537 -12.23 -31.07 -0.77
N THR A 538 -13.29 -31.03 -1.58
CA THR A 538 -13.76 -32.12 -2.45
C THR A 538 -13.67 -31.73 -3.92
N LEU A 539 -12.67 -32.26 -4.65
CA LEU A 539 -12.43 -31.96 -6.07
C LEU A 539 -12.90 -33.12 -6.96
N THR A 540 -13.65 -32.80 -8.02
CA THR A 540 -13.97 -33.74 -9.11
C THR A 540 -13.66 -33.06 -10.44
N GLY A 541 -12.79 -33.64 -11.26
CA GLY A 541 -12.55 -33.17 -12.64
C GLY A 541 -13.77 -33.43 -13.53
N GLY A 542 -13.70 -34.41 -14.42
CA GLY A 542 -14.91 -34.94 -15.06
C GLY A 542 -14.65 -35.83 -16.27
N LEU A 543 -14.89 -35.29 -17.46
CA LEU A 543 -14.68 -35.95 -18.75
C LEU A 543 -13.58 -35.26 -19.58
N GLY A 544 -12.33 -35.43 -19.18
CA GLY A 544 -11.17 -35.17 -20.04
C GLY A 544 -9.84 -35.45 -19.37
N ILE A 545 -8.94 -34.47 -19.33
CA ILE A 545 -7.61 -34.58 -18.72
C ILE A 545 -7.43 -33.43 -17.74
N ASP A 546 -7.75 -33.70 -16.48
CA ASP A 546 -7.90 -32.68 -15.45
C ASP A 546 -6.63 -32.52 -14.60
N THR A 547 -6.40 -31.31 -14.09
CA THR A 547 -5.35 -30.97 -13.12
C THR A 547 -6.01 -30.56 -11.82
N CYS A 548 -5.62 -31.17 -10.71
CA CYS A 548 -6.28 -30.98 -9.41
C CYS A 548 -5.24 -30.84 -8.30
N ASP A 549 -5.35 -29.81 -7.47
CA ASP A 549 -4.49 -29.55 -6.30
C ASP A 549 -5.34 -29.27 -5.05
N GLY A 550 -4.98 -29.84 -3.91
CA GLY A 550 -5.80 -29.84 -2.68
C GLY A 550 -5.45 -30.95 -1.69
N GLU A 551 -5.88 -30.80 -0.44
CA GLU A 551 -5.30 -31.57 0.69
C GLU A 551 -6.02 -32.88 1.06
N THR A 552 -7.31 -33.08 0.71
CA THR A 552 -8.12 -34.16 1.34
C THR A 552 -8.91 -35.12 0.44
N GLU A 553 -9.89 -34.70 -0.40
CA GLU A 553 -10.62 -35.62 -1.29
C GLU A 553 -10.59 -35.21 -2.78
N ILE A 554 -9.62 -35.75 -3.54
CA ILE A 554 -9.45 -35.53 -4.99
C ILE A 554 -9.91 -36.74 -5.82
N SER A 555 -10.80 -36.52 -6.78
CA SER A 555 -11.29 -37.51 -7.76
C SER A 555 -11.07 -37.03 -9.20
N CYS A 556 -9.81 -37.06 -9.66
CA CYS A 556 -9.42 -36.67 -11.01
C CYS A 556 -8.73 -37.87 -11.71
N GLU A 557 -9.51 -38.64 -12.48
CA GLU A 557 -9.07 -39.84 -13.23
C GLU A 557 -8.71 -39.52 -14.70
N LEU A 558 -8.26 -40.54 -15.46
CA LEU A 558 -7.61 -40.45 -16.79
C LEU A 558 -8.34 -41.21 -17.91
#